data_AF-A0A842P3V4-F1
#
_entry.id   AF-A0A842P3V4-F1
#
_cell.length_a   1.000
_cell.length_b   1.000
_cell.length_c   1.000
_cell.angle_alpha   90.00
_cell.angle_beta   90.00
_cell.angle_gamma   90.00
#
_symmetry.space_group_name_H-M   'P 1'
#
loop_
_entity.id
_entity.type
_entity.pdbx_description
1 polymer ?
#
loop_
_entity_poly.entity_id
_entity_poly.type
_entity_poly.pdbx_seq_one_letter_code
_entity_poly.pdbx_strand_id
1 'polypeptide(L)'
;MISVREKDLGNAEFKEGYLNALAGLLVSYRSGDERDFLNKAETDAKSRNSYKKQFRDFVKDGVQSQFDIGYFMAWSDLMQYRVDTKKQS
;
A
#
# COMPACT_ATOMS: atom_id res chain seq x y z
N MET A 1 -3.84 -11.66 12.93
CA MET A 1 -3.58 -10.76 11.78
C MET A 1 -2.40 -11.36 11.03
N ILE A 2 -2.57 -11.74 9.76
CA ILE A 2 -1.51 -12.41 8.98
C ILE A 2 -0.42 -11.36 8.69
N SER A 3 0.82 -11.65 9.08
CA SER A 3 1.96 -10.79 8.76
C SER A 3 2.11 -10.68 7.25
N VAL A 4 2.55 -9.53 6.71
CA VAL A 4 2.89 -9.41 5.26
C VAL A 4 3.87 -10.51 4.82
N ARG A 5 4.70 -11.01 5.75
CA ARG A 5 5.63 -12.13 5.53
C ARG A 5 4.97 -13.51 5.43
N GLU A 6 3.73 -13.64 5.89
CA GLU A 6 2.95 -14.88 5.93
C GLU A 6 1.85 -14.91 4.85
N LYS A 7 1.69 -13.84 4.07
CA LYS A 7 0.76 -13.83 2.94
C LYS A 7 1.31 -14.70 1.80
N ASP A 8 0.50 -15.66 1.35
CA ASP A 8 0.70 -16.22 0.02
C ASP A 8 0.30 -15.17 -1.00
N LEU A 9 1.31 -14.48 -1.55
CA LEU A 9 1.17 -13.38 -2.51
C LEU A 9 0.74 -13.88 -3.91
N GLY A 10 0.20 -15.10 -4.05
CA GLY A 10 -0.31 -15.61 -5.32
C GLY A 10 0.78 -15.82 -6.38
N ASN A 11 0.46 -15.48 -7.64
CA ASN A 11 1.33 -15.69 -8.80
C ASN A 11 2.52 -14.72 -8.87
N ALA A 12 3.47 -15.01 -9.75
CA ALA A 12 4.72 -14.26 -9.87
C ALA A 12 4.51 -12.78 -10.23
N GLU A 13 3.56 -12.50 -11.12
CA GLU A 13 3.24 -11.15 -11.59
C GLU A 13 2.66 -10.29 -10.44
N PHE A 14 1.78 -10.85 -9.62
CA PHE A 14 1.32 -10.19 -8.39
C PHE A 14 2.49 -9.88 -7.43
N LYS A 15 3.36 -10.86 -7.19
CA LYS A 15 4.51 -10.71 -6.30
C LYS A 15 5.43 -9.59 -6.77
N GLU A 16 5.65 -9.51 -8.07
CA GLU A 16 6.46 -8.48 -8.69
C GLU A 16 5.86 -7.08 -8.46
N GLY A 17 4.56 -6.90 -8.69
CA GLY A 17 3.87 -5.64 -8.43
C GLY A 17 3.94 -5.24 -6.95
N TYR A 18 3.71 -6.19 -6.06
CA TYR A 18 3.76 -5.99 -4.61
C TYR A 18 5.15 -5.54 -4.13
N LEU A 19 6.21 -6.20 -4.59
CA LEU A 19 7.58 -5.87 -4.21
C LEU A 19 8.03 -4.53 -4.81
N ASN A 20 7.66 -4.23 -6.05
CA ASN A 20 7.96 -2.95 -6.70
C ASN A 20 7.32 -1.78 -5.93
N ALA A 21 6.07 -1.91 -5.52
CA ALA A 21 5.42 -0.90 -4.69
C ALA A 21 6.18 -0.67 -3.38
N LEU A 22 6.54 -1.73 -2.65
CA LEU A 22 7.30 -1.61 -1.40
C LEU A 22 8.68 -0.97 -1.61
N ALA A 23 9.37 -1.29 -2.70
CA ALA A 23 10.66 -0.68 -3.03
C ALA A 23 10.50 0.82 -3.30
N GLY A 24 9.52 1.22 -4.12
CA GLY A 24 9.22 2.63 -4.40
C GLY A 24 8.83 3.41 -3.14
N LEU A 25 8.03 2.79 -2.27
CA LEU A 25 7.64 3.33 -0.96
C LEU A 25 8.87 3.56 -0.06
N LEU A 26 9.82 2.63 -0.01
CA LEU A 26 11.06 2.80 0.77
C LEU A 26 11.94 3.92 0.23
N VAL A 27 12.05 4.05 -1.10
CA VAL A 27 12.78 5.15 -1.74
C VAL A 27 12.12 6.49 -1.41
N SER A 28 10.80 6.57 -1.56
CA SER A 28 10.00 7.75 -1.26
C SER A 28 10.09 8.18 0.21
N TYR A 29 10.13 7.23 1.14
CA TYR A 29 10.29 7.53 2.56
C TYR A 29 11.71 8.02 2.90
N ARG A 30 12.74 7.47 2.24
CA ARG A 30 14.14 7.81 2.48
C ARG A 30 14.58 9.12 1.86
N SER A 31 13.90 9.58 0.80
CA SER A 31 14.23 10.83 0.12
C SER A 31 14.05 12.05 1.03
N GLY A 32 13.11 11.99 1.99
CA GLY A 32 12.68 13.14 2.79
C GLY A 32 12.01 14.25 1.96
N ASP A 33 11.71 14.03 0.68
CA ASP A 33 11.12 15.03 -0.21
C ASP A 33 9.64 15.23 0.12
N GLU A 34 9.22 16.46 0.43
CA GLU A 34 7.82 16.79 0.76
C GLU A 34 6.87 16.63 -0.44
N ARG A 35 7.39 16.47 -1.66
CA ARG A 35 6.60 16.16 -2.86
C ARG A 35 6.26 14.68 -2.95
N ASP A 36 6.99 13.84 -2.23
CA ASP A 36 6.75 12.41 -2.21
C ASP A 36 5.49 12.09 -1.42
N PHE A 37 4.64 11.25 -2.02
CA PHE A 37 3.32 10.95 -1.48
C PHE A 37 3.39 10.48 -0.02
N LEU A 38 4.37 9.66 0.38
CA LEU A 38 4.49 9.19 1.75
C LEU A 38 4.86 10.27 2.79
N ASN A 39 5.54 11.32 2.34
CA ASN A 39 5.98 12.43 3.18
C ASN A 39 4.92 13.54 3.19
N LYS A 40 4.17 13.70 2.09
CA LYS A 40 3.07 14.65 1.94
C LYS A 40 1.74 14.15 2.51
N ALA A 41 1.46 12.85 2.43
CA ALA A 41 0.15 12.31 2.76
C ALA A 41 -0.20 12.61 4.21
N GLU A 42 -1.23 13.45 4.41
CA GLU A 42 -1.77 13.75 5.72
C GLU A 42 -2.12 12.44 6.42
N THR A 43 -1.49 12.24 7.58
CA THR A 43 -1.59 10.99 8.33
C THR A 43 -2.88 10.89 9.16
N ASP A 44 -3.88 11.71 8.83
CA ASP A 44 -5.18 11.68 9.47
C ASP A 44 -5.93 10.38 9.09
N ALA A 45 -6.88 9.97 9.93
CA ALA A 45 -7.59 8.70 9.75
C ALA A 45 -8.55 8.70 8.54
N LYS A 46 -9.10 9.85 8.18
CA LYS A 46 -10.07 10.03 7.08
C LYS A 46 -9.37 9.89 5.73
N SER A 47 -8.22 10.53 5.56
CA SER A 47 -7.40 10.45 4.33
C SER A 47 -6.92 9.02 4.09
N ARG A 48 -6.46 8.32 5.13
CA ARG A 48 -6.05 6.90 5.03
C ARG A 48 -7.19 5.95 4.65
N ASN A 49 -8.38 6.13 5.24
CA ASN A 49 -9.54 5.34 4.87
C ASN A 49 -10.00 5.61 3.43
N SER A 50 -9.88 6.85 2.95
CA SER A 50 -10.18 7.22 1.57
C SER A 50 -9.24 6.50 0.59
N TYR A 51 -7.92 6.54 0.82
CA TYR A 51 -6.96 5.83 -0.03
C TYR A 51 -7.20 4.32 -0.04
N LYS A 52 -7.43 3.72 1.13
CA LYS A 52 -7.77 2.30 1.25
C LYS A 52 -9.01 1.92 0.44
N LYS A 53 -10.04 2.77 0.45
CA LYS A 53 -11.26 2.59 -0.35
C LYS A 53 -10.95 2.69 -1.84
N GLN A 54 -10.24 3.73 -2.27
CA GLN A 54 -9.88 3.94 -3.67
C GLN A 54 -9.06 2.77 -4.23
N PHE A 55 -8.08 2.25 -3.47
CA PHE A 55 -7.31 1.08 -3.91
C PHE A 55 -8.14 -0.19 -4.02
N ARG A 56 -9.11 -0.39 -3.12
CA ARG A 56 -10.03 -1.53 -3.18
C ARG A 56 -11.01 -1.43 -4.34
N ASP A 57 -11.52 -0.23 -4.59
CA ASP A 57 -12.44 0.04 -5.68
C ASP A 57 -11.71 -0.16 -7.01
N PHE A 58 -10.47 0.34 -7.13
CA PHE A 58 -9.59 0.08 -8.26
C PHE A 58 -9.46 -1.44 -8.51
N VAL A 59 -9.05 -2.23 -7.52
CA VAL A 59 -8.91 -3.70 -7.67
C VAL A 59 -10.21 -4.41 -8.06
N LYS A 60 -11.37 -3.89 -7.67
CA LYS A 60 -12.68 -4.49 -7.96
C LYS A 60 -13.15 -4.25 -9.40
N ASP A 61 -12.66 -3.22 -10.08
CA ASP A 61 -13.08 -2.91 -11.45
C ASP A 61 -12.62 -3.96 -12.47
N GLY A 62 -11.74 -4.90 -12.09
CA GLY A 62 -11.55 -6.19 -12.76
C GLY A 62 -10.74 -6.18 -14.07
N VAL A 63 -10.34 -5.01 -14.57
CA VAL A 63 -9.52 -4.84 -15.80
C VAL A 63 -8.03 -4.72 -15.49
N GLN A 64 -7.58 -5.20 -14.33
CA GLN A 64 -6.20 -5.02 -13.87
C GLN A 64 -5.36 -6.26 -14.05
N SER A 65 -4.10 -6.04 -14.44
CA SER A 65 -3.09 -7.08 -14.41
C SER A 65 -2.87 -7.58 -12.98
N GLN A 66 -2.35 -8.79 -12.83
CA GLN A 66 -2.00 -9.29 -11.49
C GLN A 66 -0.93 -8.41 -10.83
N PHE A 67 -0.07 -7.78 -11.65
CA PHE A 67 0.90 -6.79 -11.22
C PHE A 67 0.23 -5.59 -10.54
N ASP A 68 -0.75 -4.97 -11.21
CA ASP A 68 -1.44 -3.80 -10.68
C ASP A 68 -2.13 -4.12 -9.35
N ILE A 69 -2.77 -5.29 -9.28
CA ILE A 69 -3.43 -5.77 -8.05
C ILE A 69 -2.40 -5.90 -6.91
N GLY A 70 -1.25 -6.54 -7.18
CA GLY A 70 -0.15 -6.67 -6.21
C GLY A 70 0.38 -5.31 -5.75
N TYR A 71 0.62 -4.40 -6.70
CA TYR A 71 1.11 -3.05 -6.45
C TYR A 71 0.19 -2.28 -5.49
N PHE A 72 -1.10 -2.21 -5.79
CA PHE A 72 -2.06 -1.48 -4.95
C PHE A 72 -2.39 -2.18 -3.63
N MET A 73 -2.25 -3.52 -3.56
CA MET A 73 -2.36 -4.23 -2.29
C MET A 73 -1.24 -3.86 -1.30
N ALA A 74 0.00 -3.69 -1.75
CA ALA A 74 1.09 -3.26 -0.89
C ALA A 74 0.83 -1.89 -0.26
N TRP A 75 0.31 -0.95 -1.06
CA TRP A 75 -0.12 0.37 -0.58
C TRP A 75 -1.22 0.27 0.49
N SER A 76 -2.23 -0.56 0.25
CA SER A 76 -3.33 -0.78 1.19
C SER A 76 -2.86 -1.36 2.53
N ASP A 77 -1.96 -2.35 2.48
CA ASP A 77 -1.36 -2.96 3.68
C ASP A 77 -0.53 -1.95 4.49
N LEU A 78 0.28 -1.12 3.83
CA LEU A 78 1.08 -0.08 4.50
C LEU A 78 0.19 0.96 5.20
N MET A 79 -0.89 1.41 4.54
CA MET A 79 -1.81 2.37 5.12
C MET A 79 -2.53 1.79 6.34
N GLN A 80 -2.91 0.50 6.28
CA GLN A 80 -3.50 -0.21 7.42
C GLN A 80 -2.52 -0.30 8.58
N TYR A 81 -1.27 -0.71 8.33
CA TYR A 81 -0.23 -0.77 9.37
C TYR A 81 -0.07 0.57 10.09
N ARG A 82 0.00 1.69 9.34
CA ARG A 82 0.08 3.03 9.94
C ARG A 82 -1.15 3.39 10.79
N VAL A 83 -2.34 2.91 10.44
CA VAL A 83 -3.57 3.11 11.23
C VAL A 83 -3.46 2.36 12.55
N ASP A 84 -3.03 1.12 12.50
CA ASP A 84 -2.96 0.25 13.68
C ASP A 84 -1.88 0.72 14.66
N THR A 85 -0.71 1.16 14.18
CA THR A 85 0.35 1.71 15.05
C THR A 85 -0.06 3.03 15.71
N LYS A 86 -0.84 3.89 15.04
CA LYS A 86 -1.36 5.14 15.64
C LYS A 86 -2.45 4.92 16.69
N LYS A 87 -3.13 3.77 16.71
CA LYS A 87 -4.12 3.44 17.75
C LYS A 87 -3.50 2.91 19.04
N GLN A 88 -2.23 2.51 19.01
CA GLN A 88 -1.50 1.93 20.15
C GLN A 88 -0.61 2.93 20.88
N SER A 89 -0.56 4.19 20.42
CA SER A 89 0.19 5.30 21.03
C SER A 89 -0.75 6.42 21.41
#